data_AF-A0A946IHC0-F1
#
_entry.id   AF-A0A946IHC0-F1
#
_cell.length_a   1.000
_cell.length_b   1.000
_cell.length_c   1.000
_cell.angle_alpha   90.00
_cell.angle_beta   90.00
_cell.angle_gamma   90.00
#
_symmetry.space_group_name_H-M   'P 1'
#
loop_
_entity.id
_entity.type
_entity.pdbx_description
1 polymer ?
#
loop_
_entity_poly.entity_id
_entity_poly.type
_entity_poly.pdbx_seq_one_letter_code
_entity_poly.pdbx_strand_id
1 'polypeptide(L)'
;MQSVVLNNHSCPLCCNDNLADYHCDKHRYYLQCKRCSLVSVPRQFHLSSEAEKEVYDQHQNNLNDQGYRKFLSRLADPLLEKLAPNSFGLDFGSGPGPTLSLMLEEKGHKVNIYDPFYAPDRRALAGHYDFITSTEVVEHLAAPGKELNRLWGLLKHGGYLGLMTKQVAD
;
A
#
# COMPACT_ATOMS: atom_id res chain seq x y z
N MET A 1 25.00 19.93 28.41
CA MET A 1 24.11 18.85 28.88
C MET A 1 22.68 19.31 28.67
N GLN A 2 22.05 18.91 27.57
CA GLN A 2 20.60 19.03 27.42
C GLN A 2 20.12 17.93 26.47
N SER A 3 19.45 16.97 27.09
CA SER A 3 18.31 16.21 26.58
C SER A 3 18.49 15.49 25.24
N VAL A 4 19.12 14.32 25.32
CA VAL A 4 18.76 13.18 24.48
C VAL A 4 17.28 12.90 24.74
N VAL A 5 16.41 13.39 23.86
CA VAL A 5 15.01 12.97 23.84
C VAL A 5 15.04 11.52 23.38
N LEU A 6 14.96 10.60 24.34
CA LEU A 6 14.74 9.17 24.13
C LEU A 6 13.33 8.99 23.52
N ASN A 7 13.18 9.29 22.23
CA ASN A 7 12.01 8.85 21.50
C ASN A 7 12.28 7.42 21.02
N ASN A 8 11.49 6.50 21.55
CA ASN A 8 11.50 5.09 21.20
C ASN A 8 10.94 4.91 19.76
N HIS A 9 11.72 5.30 18.75
CA HIS A 9 11.34 5.30 17.33
C HIS A 9 11.91 4.05 16.65
N SER A 10 11.26 2.92 16.83
CA SER A 10 11.55 1.72 16.03
C SER A 10 11.09 1.92 14.59
N CYS A 11 11.83 1.39 13.61
CA CYS A 11 11.40 1.38 12.21
C CYS A 11 10.03 0.69 12.05
N PRO A 12 9.03 1.33 11.41
CA PRO A 12 7.67 0.80 11.33
C PRO A 12 7.52 -0.38 10.34
N LEU A 13 8.59 -0.73 9.62
CA LEU A 13 8.65 -1.90 8.75
C LEU A 13 9.37 -3.09 9.42
N CYS A 14 10.59 -2.88 9.91
CA CYS A 14 11.43 -3.97 10.42
C CYS A 14 11.66 -3.97 11.94
N CYS A 15 11.03 -3.06 12.67
CA CYS A 15 11.11 -2.89 14.13
C CYS A 15 12.53 -2.66 14.66
N ASN A 16 13.47 -2.21 13.83
CA ASN A 16 14.83 -1.90 14.22
C ASN A 16 14.95 -0.46 14.72
N ASP A 17 15.69 -0.25 15.81
CA ASP A 17 15.78 1.05 16.48
C ASP A 17 16.88 1.96 15.93
N ASN A 18 17.70 1.46 14.99
CA ASN A 18 18.73 2.26 14.34
C ASN A 18 18.13 3.07 13.18
N LEU A 19 17.59 4.24 13.51
CA LEU A 19 17.15 5.28 12.59
C LEU A 19 18.15 6.43 12.58
N ALA A 20 18.43 7.00 11.40
CA ALA A 20 19.20 8.23 11.28
C ALA A 20 18.43 9.29 10.50
N ASP A 21 18.79 10.55 10.70
CA ASP A 21 18.28 11.65 9.88
C ASP A 21 18.58 11.42 8.40
N TYR A 22 17.59 11.71 7.56
CA TYR A 22 17.67 11.51 6.11
C TYR A 22 17.47 12.82 5.35
N HIS A 23 16.38 13.53 5.62
CA HIS A 23 16.02 14.77 4.96
C HIS A 23 15.11 15.62 5.84
N CYS A 24 15.00 16.91 5.57
CA CYS A 24 14.05 17.80 6.21
C CYS A 24 13.50 18.79 5.18
N ASP A 25 12.19 18.80 5.02
CA ASP A 25 11.48 19.81 4.23
C ASP A 25 10.93 20.93 5.13
N LYS A 26 10.13 21.85 4.58
CA LYS A 26 9.57 22.98 5.33
C LYS A 26 8.61 22.59 6.45
N HIS A 27 8.05 21.39 6.40
CA HIS A 27 6.98 20.91 7.26
C HIS A 27 7.41 19.73 8.15
N ARG A 28 8.29 18.86 7.65
CA ARG A 28 8.59 17.56 8.28
C ARG A 28 10.05 17.16 8.14
N TYR A 29 10.52 16.38 9.10
CA TYR A 29 11.79 15.66 9.00
C TYR A 29 11.55 14.18 8.71
N TYR A 30 12.49 13.59 7.98
CA TYR A 30 12.48 12.21 7.50
C TYR A 30 13.64 11.45 8.14
N LEU A 31 13.36 10.23 8.57
CA LEU A 31 14.32 9.30 9.14
C LEU A 31 14.51 8.12 8.20
N GLN A 32 15.72 7.60 8.11
CA GLN A 32 16.04 6.38 7.38
C GLN A 32 16.50 5.27 8.33
N CYS A 33 15.89 4.10 8.22
CA CYS A 33 16.34 2.91 8.94
C CYS A 33 17.66 2.37 8.37
N LYS A 34 18.67 2.17 9.22
CA LYS A 34 19.96 1.61 8.80
C LYS A 34 19.96 0.10 8.56
N ARG A 35 18.86 -0.59 8.85
CA ARG A 35 18.69 -2.03 8.60
C ARG A 35 17.96 -2.32 7.30
N CYS A 36 16.79 -1.72 7.09
CA CYS A 36 15.95 -2.01 5.91
C CYS A 36 15.85 -0.83 4.93
N SER A 37 16.59 0.26 5.16
CA SER A 37 16.64 1.45 4.32
C SER A 37 15.32 2.22 4.14
N LEU A 38 14.26 1.83 4.86
CA LEU A 38 12.97 2.55 4.83
C LEU A 38 13.19 4.01 5.23
N VAL A 39 12.68 4.91 4.40
CA VAL A 39 12.52 6.33 4.74
C VAL A 39 11.10 6.55 5.24
N SER A 40 10.96 7.16 6.41
CA SER A 40 9.66 7.40 7.06
C SER A 40 9.66 8.72 7.80
N VAL A 41 8.47 9.30 7.99
CA VAL A 41 8.28 10.43 8.90
C VAL A 41 7.90 9.92 10.30
N PRO A 42 8.26 10.63 11.38
CA PRO A 42 7.77 10.33 12.72
C PRO A 42 6.25 10.42 12.83
N ARG A 43 5.69 9.66 13.78
CA ARG A 43 4.24 9.54 14.01
C ARG A 43 3.51 10.87 14.18
N GLN A 44 4.15 11.88 14.75
CA GLN A 44 3.56 13.20 14.94
C GLN A 44 3.20 13.91 13.62
N PHE A 45 3.75 13.46 12.49
CA PHE A 45 3.46 13.98 11.17
C PHE A 45 2.55 13.09 10.33
N HIS A 46 2.03 12.00 10.91
CA HIS A 46 1.01 11.19 10.25
C HIS A 46 -0.29 11.99 10.22
N LEU A 47 -1.01 11.90 9.11
CA LEU A 47 -2.34 12.48 9.00
C LEU A 47 -3.31 11.73 9.92
N SER A 48 -4.38 12.40 10.34
CA SER A 48 -5.52 11.69 10.94
C SER A 48 -6.27 10.93 9.83
N SER A 49 -7.05 9.92 10.21
CA SER A 49 -7.86 9.17 9.25
C SER A 49 -8.79 10.07 8.43
N GLU A 50 -9.32 11.13 9.03
CA GLU A 50 -10.17 12.12 8.36
C GLU A 50 -9.36 12.92 7.33
N ALA A 51 -8.17 13.39 7.70
CA ALA A 51 -7.29 14.14 6.79
C ALA A 51 -6.74 13.25 5.66
N GLU A 52 -6.47 11.97 5.90
CA GLU A 52 -6.13 11.01 4.83
C GLU A 52 -7.29 10.86 3.84
N LYS A 53 -8.51 10.69 4.35
CA LYS A 53 -9.70 10.57 3.50
C LYS A 53 -9.94 11.84 2.66
N GLU A 54 -9.73 13.03 3.22
CA GLU A 54 -9.84 14.29 2.47
C GLU A 54 -8.85 14.38 1.30
N VAL A 55 -7.65 13.82 1.45
CA VAL A 55 -6.68 13.69 0.34
C VAL A 55 -7.20 12.67 -0.69
N TYR A 56 -7.74 11.54 -0.25
CA TYR A 56 -8.31 10.54 -1.15
C TYR A 56 -9.53 11.05 -1.93
N ASP A 57 -10.40 11.84 -1.31
CA ASP A 57 -11.59 12.42 -1.95
C ASP A 57 -11.24 13.38 -3.10
N GLN A 58 -9.98 13.84 -3.21
CA GLN A 58 -9.49 14.64 -4.34
C GLN A 58 -9.12 13.80 -5.57
N HIS A 59 -9.01 12.48 -5.44
CA HIS A 59 -8.65 11.60 -6.56
C HIS A 59 -9.82 11.42 -7.52
N GLN A 60 -9.56 11.63 -8.80
CA GLN A 60 -10.50 11.35 -9.89
C GLN A 60 -10.23 9.96 -10.48
N ASN A 61 -10.54 8.91 -9.72
CA ASN A 61 -10.42 7.52 -10.19
C ASN A 61 -11.58 7.17 -11.14
N ASN A 62 -11.48 7.61 -12.39
CA ASN A 62 -12.46 7.31 -13.42
C ASN A 62 -12.12 5.97 -14.11
N LEU A 63 -13.03 5.00 -14.00
CA LEU A 63 -12.89 3.66 -14.58
C LEU A 63 -12.67 3.66 -16.11
N ASN A 64 -13.17 4.69 -16.81
CA ASN A 64 -13.06 4.83 -18.26
C ASN A 64 -11.86 5.68 -18.69
N ASP A 65 -11.09 6.22 -17.74
CA ASP A 65 -9.88 6.99 -18.04
C ASP A 65 -8.79 6.04 -18.56
N GLN A 66 -8.46 6.19 -19.83
CA GLN A 66 -7.44 5.38 -20.50
C GLN A 66 -6.03 5.66 -19.97
N GLY A 67 -5.76 6.88 -19.50
CA GLY A 67 -4.50 7.23 -18.85
C GLY A 67 -4.35 6.51 -17.52
N TYR A 68 -5.41 6.49 -16.70
CA TYR A 68 -5.41 5.77 -15.42
C TYR A 68 -5.30 4.26 -15.60
N ARG A 69 -6.05 3.67 -16.55
CA ARG A 69 -5.92 2.25 -16.90
C ARG A 69 -4.51 1.91 -17.39
N LYS A 70 -3.91 2.76 -18.23
CA LYS A 70 -2.51 2.59 -18.68
C LYS A 70 -1.51 2.67 -17.52
N PHE A 71 -1.74 3.56 -16.55
CA PHE A 71 -0.93 3.62 -15.34
C PHE A 71 -1.03 2.32 -14.54
N LEU A 72 -2.24 1.81 -14.28
CA LEU A 72 -2.47 0.56 -13.56
C LEU A 72 -1.94 -0.67 -14.30
N SER A 73 -1.95 -0.66 -15.65
CA SER A 73 -1.36 -1.72 -16.49
C SER A 73 0.12 -1.96 -16.21
N ARG A 74 0.86 -0.97 -15.70
CA ARG A 74 2.27 -1.16 -15.27
C ARG A 74 2.43 -2.25 -14.21
N LEU A 75 1.39 -2.49 -13.41
CA LEU A 75 1.31 -3.60 -12.47
C LEU A 75 0.46 -4.76 -13.01
N ALA A 76 -0.70 -4.47 -13.62
CA ALA A 76 -1.64 -5.50 -14.03
C ALA A 76 -1.05 -6.44 -15.10
N ASP A 77 -0.41 -5.91 -16.12
CA ASP A 77 0.10 -6.70 -17.25
C ASP A 77 1.16 -7.73 -16.81
N PRO A 78 2.25 -7.36 -16.09
CA PRO A 78 3.24 -8.35 -15.62
C PRO A 78 2.69 -9.31 -14.56
N LEU A 79 1.64 -8.93 -13.82
CA LEU A 79 0.96 -9.84 -12.90
C LEU A 79 0.17 -10.90 -13.68
N LEU A 80 -0.63 -10.49 -14.67
CA LEU A 80 -1.46 -11.37 -15.50
C LEU A 80 -0.63 -12.46 -16.21
N GLU A 81 0.60 -12.14 -16.64
CA GLU A 81 1.53 -13.13 -17.21
C GLU A 81 1.89 -14.27 -16.25
N LYS A 82 1.71 -14.07 -14.95
CA LYS A 82 2.06 -15.04 -13.89
C LYS A 82 0.84 -15.79 -13.35
N LEU A 83 -0.36 -15.26 -13.55
CA LEU A 83 -1.57 -15.82 -12.96
C LEU A 83 -2.06 -17.02 -13.76
N ALA A 84 -2.50 -18.06 -13.04
CA ALA A 84 -3.29 -19.12 -13.64
C ALA A 84 -4.68 -18.57 -14.06
N PRO A 85 -5.30 -19.10 -15.13
CA PRO A 85 -6.67 -18.73 -15.50
C PRO A 85 -7.64 -18.87 -14.32
N ASN A 86 -8.63 -17.98 -14.22
CA ASN A 86 -9.64 -17.98 -13.15
C ASN A 86 -9.10 -17.86 -11.71
N SER A 87 -7.89 -17.33 -11.53
CA SER A 87 -7.34 -17.00 -10.21
C SER A 87 -8.27 -16.09 -9.39
N PHE A 88 -8.21 -16.24 -8.07
CA PHE A 88 -8.95 -15.43 -7.11
C PHE A 88 -8.02 -14.49 -6.34
N GLY A 89 -8.31 -13.19 -6.38
CA GLY A 89 -7.45 -12.18 -5.78
C GLY A 89 -8.15 -11.17 -4.89
N LEU A 90 -7.34 -10.32 -4.27
CA LEU A 90 -7.76 -9.18 -3.45
C LEU A 90 -7.10 -7.91 -3.97
N ASP A 91 -7.88 -6.86 -4.19
CA ASP A 91 -7.39 -5.50 -4.39
C ASP A 91 -7.45 -4.73 -3.06
N PHE A 92 -6.29 -4.49 -2.46
CA PHE A 92 -6.13 -3.88 -1.14
C PHE A 92 -5.83 -2.38 -1.26
N GLY A 93 -6.70 -1.57 -0.65
CA GLY A 93 -6.73 -0.11 -0.79
C GLY A 93 -7.33 0.31 -2.13
N SER A 94 -8.47 -0.29 -2.49
CA SER A 94 -9.08 -0.15 -3.81
C SER A 94 -9.66 1.25 -4.08
N GLY A 95 -9.80 2.10 -3.07
CA GLY A 95 -10.41 3.42 -3.19
C GLY A 95 -11.90 3.37 -3.59
N PRO A 96 -12.47 4.53 -4.00
CA PRO A 96 -13.89 4.66 -4.35
C PRO A 96 -14.28 4.07 -5.71
N GLY A 97 -13.30 3.89 -6.61
CA GLY A 97 -13.49 3.38 -7.97
C GLY A 97 -12.44 2.31 -8.27
N PRO A 98 -12.73 1.03 -8.01
CA PRO A 98 -11.72 -0.04 -8.02
C PRO A 98 -11.38 -0.48 -9.45
N THR A 99 -10.74 0.41 -10.23
CA THR A 99 -10.43 0.18 -11.64
C THR A 99 -9.55 -1.06 -11.84
N LEU A 100 -8.59 -1.30 -10.94
CA LEU A 100 -7.68 -2.44 -11.05
C LEU A 100 -8.41 -3.77 -10.90
N SER A 101 -9.33 -3.89 -9.93
CA SER A 101 -10.12 -5.11 -9.75
C SER A 101 -10.92 -5.42 -11.02
N LEU A 102 -11.57 -4.41 -11.61
CA LEU A 102 -12.33 -4.57 -12.86
C LEU A 102 -11.43 -4.98 -14.03
N MET A 103 -10.26 -4.35 -14.19
CA MET A 103 -9.30 -4.72 -15.23
C MET A 103 -8.87 -6.19 -15.14
N LEU A 104 -8.73 -6.73 -13.93
CA LEU A 104 -8.37 -8.13 -13.70
C LEU A 104 -9.58 -9.07 -13.89
N GLU A 105 -10.79 -8.64 -13.51
CA GLU A 105 -12.03 -9.38 -13.77
C GLU A 105 -12.34 -9.50 -15.27
N GLU A 106 -12.09 -8.45 -16.06
CA GLU A 106 -12.18 -8.47 -17.52
C GLU A 106 -11.26 -9.53 -18.16
N LYS A 107 -10.21 -9.97 -17.45
CA LYS A 107 -9.30 -11.05 -17.87
C LYS A 107 -9.72 -12.42 -17.36
N GLY A 108 -10.88 -12.53 -16.73
CA GLY A 108 -11.47 -13.78 -16.26
C GLY A 108 -11.10 -14.15 -14.82
N HIS A 109 -10.51 -13.24 -14.04
CA HIS A 109 -10.24 -13.46 -12.62
C HIS A 109 -11.44 -13.07 -11.74
N LYS A 110 -11.43 -13.53 -10.49
CA LYS A 110 -12.35 -13.05 -9.46
C LYS A 110 -11.58 -12.17 -8.51
N VAL A 111 -12.07 -10.98 -8.18
CA VAL A 111 -11.32 -10.04 -7.34
C VAL A 111 -12.21 -9.48 -6.24
N ASN A 112 -11.88 -9.80 -4.99
CA ASN A 112 -12.43 -9.08 -3.85
C ASN A 112 -11.75 -7.71 -3.74
N ILE A 113 -12.46 -6.73 -3.19
CA ILE A 113 -11.89 -5.41 -2.90
C ILE A 113 -11.94 -5.15 -1.39
N TYR A 114 -10.96 -4.40 -0.88
CA TYR A 114 -10.97 -3.90 0.48
C TYR A 114 -10.38 -2.49 0.53
N ASP A 115 -11.07 -1.59 1.21
CA ASP A 115 -10.59 -0.25 1.50
C ASP A 115 -11.21 0.23 2.83
N PRO A 116 -10.44 0.73 3.80
CA PRO A 116 -10.97 1.16 5.09
C PRO A 116 -12.08 2.22 5.02
N PHE A 117 -12.11 3.03 3.96
CA PHE A 117 -13.05 4.12 3.78
C PHE A 117 -14.15 3.79 2.77
N TYR A 118 -13.81 3.11 1.66
CA TYR A 118 -14.72 2.94 0.52
C TYR A 118 -15.26 1.51 0.37
N ALA A 119 -14.57 0.51 0.91
CA ALA A 119 -14.98 -0.90 0.89
C ALA A 119 -14.59 -1.61 2.20
N PRO A 120 -15.18 -1.21 3.35
CA PRO A 120 -14.68 -1.57 4.69
C PRO A 120 -15.03 -3.00 5.13
N ASP A 121 -15.47 -3.86 4.21
CA ASP A 121 -15.87 -5.22 4.54
C ASP A 121 -14.66 -6.10 4.88
N ARG A 122 -14.42 -6.24 6.18
CA ARG A 122 -13.30 -7.02 6.73
C ARG A 122 -13.37 -8.50 6.41
N ARG A 123 -14.48 -9.02 5.87
CA ARG A 123 -14.55 -10.42 5.39
C ARG A 123 -13.53 -10.67 4.27
N ALA A 124 -13.21 -9.64 3.48
CA ALA A 124 -12.13 -9.71 2.49
C ALA A 124 -10.75 -10.03 3.12
N LEU A 125 -10.54 -9.69 4.39
CA LEU A 125 -9.29 -9.95 5.11
C LEU A 125 -9.26 -11.32 5.82
N ALA A 126 -10.27 -12.16 5.60
CA ALA A 126 -10.30 -13.56 6.08
C ALA A 126 -10.12 -14.57 4.92
N GLY A 127 -9.98 -14.09 3.68
CA GLY A 127 -9.83 -14.92 2.49
C GLY A 127 -8.43 -15.52 2.33
N HIS A 128 -8.26 -16.37 1.30
CA HIS A 128 -6.95 -16.87 0.85
C HIS A 128 -6.87 -16.67 -0.66
N TYR A 129 -5.83 -15.97 -1.11
CA TYR A 129 -5.77 -15.43 -2.45
C TYR A 129 -4.61 -15.99 -3.27
N ASP A 130 -4.87 -16.23 -4.56
CA ASP A 130 -3.84 -16.54 -5.55
C ASP A 130 -2.98 -15.30 -5.85
N PHE A 131 -3.55 -14.11 -5.69
CA PHE A 131 -2.82 -12.85 -5.78
C PHE A 131 -3.45 -11.74 -4.95
N ILE A 132 -2.64 -10.76 -4.57
CA ILE A 132 -3.08 -9.52 -3.91
C ILE A 132 -2.44 -8.35 -4.65
N THR A 133 -3.22 -7.31 -4.94
CA THR A 133 -2.73 -6.04 -5.49
C THR A 133 -2.84 -4.93 -4.47
N SER A 134 -1.92 -3.97 -4.52
CA SER A 134 -2.03 -2.72 -3.79
C SER A 134 -1.27 -1.61 -4.53
N THR A 135 -2.01 -0.63 -5.03
CA THR A 135 -1.49 0.48 -5.83
C THR A 135 -1.71 1.81 -5.14
N GLU A 136 -0.66 2.60 -4.94
CA GLU A 136 -0.73 3.93 -4.32
C GLU A 136 -1.24 3.91 -2.86
N VAL A 137 -0.87 2.86 -2.12
CA VAL A 137 -1.34 2.61 -0.76
C VAL A 137 -0.17 2.41 0.21
N VAL A 138 0.83 1.62 -0.18
CA VAL A 138 1.90 1.17 0.73
C VAL A 138 2.71 2.35 1.29
N GLU A 139 2.87 3.42 0.52
CA GLU A 139 3.53 4.66 0.93
C GLU A 139 2.77 5.43 2.03
N HIS A 140 1.46 5.19 2.17
CA HIS A 140 0.59 5.86 3.13
C HIS A 140 0.36 5.04 4.40
N LEU A 141 0.80 3.78 4.44
CA LEU A 141 0.60 2.92 5.61
C LEU A 141 1.37 3.43 6.82
N ALA A 142 0.66 3.74 7.91
CA ALA A 142 1.29 4.10 9.18
C ALA A 142 2.11 2.97 9.82
N ALA A 143 1.76 1.70 9.52
CA ALA A 143 2.42 0.51 10.06
C ALA A 143 2.65 -0.55 8.95
N PRO A 144 3.50 -0.25 7.95
CA PRO A 144 3.66 -1.09 6.75
C PRO A 144 4.12 -2.50 7.09
N GLY A 145 4.97 -2.71 8.11
CA GLY A 145 5.41 -4.06 8.49
C GLY A 145 4.25 -4.95 8.94
N LYS A 146 3.32 -4.40 9.73
CA LYS A 146 2.12 -5.13 10.18
C LYS A 146 1.22 -5.47 9.00
N GLU A 147 0.94 -4.49 8.16
CA GLU A 147 0.00 -4.62 7.05
C GLU A 147 0.54 -5.55 5.96
N LEU A 148 1.81 -5.41 5.58
CA LEU A 148 2.46 -6.32 4.66
C LEU A 148 2.47 -7.75 5.22
N ASN A 149 2.85 -7.96 6.48
CA ASN A 149 2.78 -9.30 7.09
C ASN A 149 1.37 -9.90 7.03
N ARG A 150 0.33 -9.09 7.24
CA ARG A 150 -1.06 -9.52 7.07
C ARG A 150 -1.34 -9.94 5.63
N LEU A 151 -1.02 -9.11 4.64
CA LEU A 151 -1.25 -9.44 3.22
C LEU A 151 -0.49 -10.70 2.80
N TRP A 152 0.77 -10.85 3.22
CA TRP A 152 1.54 -12.07 3.00
C TRP A 152 0.86 -13.31 3.59
N GLY A 153 0.28 -13.20 4.78
CA GLY A 153 -0.45 -14.29 5.43
C GLY A 153 -1.77 -14.67 4.74
N LEU A 154 -2.32 -13.82 3.88
CA LEU A 154 -3.53 -14.10 3.10
C LEU A 154 -3.22 -14.74 1.74
N LEU A 155 -1.96 -14.80 1.33
CA LEU A 155 -1.57 -15.45 0.08
C LEU A 155 -1.53 -16.97 0.23
N LYS A 156 -2.07 -17.66 -0.78
CA LYS A 156 -1.82 -19.10 -0.95
C LYS A 156 -0.33 -19.33 -1.25
N HIS A 157 0.14 -20.55 -1.03
CA HIS A 157 1.50 -20.92 -1.40
C HIS A 157 1.74 -20.69 -2.90
N GLY A 158 2.79 -19.94 -3.24
CA GLY A 158 3.10 -19.56 -4.62
C GLY A 158 2.29 -18.38 -5.16
N GLY A 159 1.43 -17.76 -4.34
CA GLY A 159 0.68 -16.57 -4.71
C GLY A 159 1.54 -15.32 -4.84
N TYR A 160 1.01 -14.31 -5.53
CA TYR A 160 1.73 -13.09 -5.86
C TYR A 160 1.22 -11.87 -5.09
N LEU A 161 2.13 -11.08 -4.52
CA LEU A 161 1.84 -9.73 -4.05
C LEU A 161 2.35 -8.70 -5.07
N GLY A 162 1.42 -8.02 -5.74
CA GLY A 162 1.73 -6.91 -6.63
C GLY A 162 1.64 -5.58 -5.89
N LEU A 163 2.74 -4.83 -5.82
CA LEU A 163 2.78 -3.49 -5.22
C LEU A 163 3.19 -2.46 -6.27
N MET A 164 2.47 -1.34 -6.34
CA MET A 164 2.90 -0.16 -7.09
C MET A 164 2.81 1.05 -6.17
N THR A 165 3.92 1.76 -5.99
CA THR A 165 4.06 2.83 -5.01
C THR A 165 5.03 3.87 -5.55
N LYS A 166 4.92 5.11 -5.08
CA LYS A 166 5.88 6.16 -5.43
C LYS A 166 7.25 5.87 -4.82
N GLN A 167 8.33 6.05 -5.59
CA GLN A 167 9.69 5.88 -5.06
C GLN A 167 10.15 7.15 -4.33
N VAL A 168 11.08 6.98 -3.38
CA VAL A 168 11.64 8.07 -2.59
C VAL A 168 12.49 9.04 -3.44
N ALA A 169 13.03 8.58 -4.58
CA ALA A 169 14.00 9.30 -5.39
C ALA A 169 13.46 9.74 -6.78
N ASP A 170 12.17 10.04 -6.86
CA ASP A 170 11.51 10.55 -8.09
C ASP A 170 11.30 12.08 -8.03
#